data_AF-X0WFX9-F1
#
_entry.id   AF-X0WFX9-F1
#
_cell.length_a   1.000
_cell.length_b   1.000
_cell.length_c   1.000
_cell.angle_alpha   90.00
_cell.angle_beta   90.00
_cell.angle_gamma   90.00
#
_symmetry.space_group_name_H-M   'P 1'
#
loop_
_entity.id
_entity.type
_entity.pdbx_description
1 polymer ?
#
loop_
_entity_poly.entity_id
_entity_poly.type
_entity_poly.pdbx_seq_one_letter_code
_entity_poly.pdbx_strand_id
1 'polypeptide(L)'
;MPESQIKLYHKNVTAEIIGPENGITSAQLKALAGKTSPLISQLNKERQASQTTYRDLPYNEEISKKVKELTAELKDRCENLVVLGIGGSALGNIALQTALNPYMHNLDDAQRTGPRLFVFDNIDPEQLASFLDWVDDKLDRTIFNVISKSGRTAETASQFMIVRQLLLDKLGPAGLQSQVV
;
A
#
# COMPACT_ATOMS: atom_id res chain seq x y z
N MET A 1 -8.52 -24.54 -15.02
CA MET A 1 -8.14 -23.34 -14.23
C MET A 1 -6.77 -23.62 -13.64
N PRO A 2 -5.85 -22.64 -13.57
CA PRO A 2 -4.61 -22.83 -12.84
C PRO A 2 -4.91 -23.21 -11.38
N GLU A 3 -4.09 -24.07 -10.79
CA GLU A 3 -4.22 -24.44 -9.39
C GLU A 3 -4.05 -23.20 -8.51
N SER A 4 -4.93 -23.00 -7.53
CA SER A 4 -4.84 -21.85 -6.63
C SER A 4 -3.53 -21.93 -5.83
N GLN A 5 -2.70 -20.90 -5.94
CA GLN A 5 -1.45 -20.81 -5.17
C GLN A 5 -1.70 -20.59 -3.67
N ILE A 6 -2.90 -20.12 -3.30
CA ILE A 6 -3.32 -19.96 -1.91
C ILE A 6 -4.19 -21.14 -1.50
N LYS A 7 -3.83 -21.80 -0.39
CA LYS A 7 -4.57 -22.92 0.20
C LYS A 7 -5.21 -22.48 1.51
N LEU A 8 -6.52 -22.65 1.64
CA LEU A 8 -7.24 -22.44 2.89
C LEU A 8 -7.35 -23.76 3.65
N TYR A 9 -6.79 -23.82 4.85
CA TYR A 9 -6.90 -24.98 5.74
C TYR A 9 -7.74 -24.64 6.97
N HIS A 10 -9.00 -25.07 6.98
CA HIS A 10 -9.96 -24.75 8.05
C HIS A 10 -10.10 -25.84 9.13
N LYS A 11 -9.42 -26.99 9.00
CA LYS A 11 -9.71 -28.17 9.83
C LYS A 11 -9.51 -27.90 11.33
N ASN A 12 -8.56 -27.05 11.69
CA ASN A 12 -8.24 -26.75 13.09
C ASN A 12 -9.34 -25.98 13.84
N VAL A 13 -10.36 -25.48 13.15
CA VAL A 13 -11.52 -24.83 13.79
C VAL A 13 -12.77 -25.71 13.79
N THR A 14 -12.70 -26.96 13.30
CA THR A 14 -13.88 -27.84 13.23
C THR A 14 -14.11 -28.60 14.52
N ALA A 15 -15.37 -29.00 14.74
CA ALA A 15 -15.78 -29.85 15.86
C ALA A 15 -15.05 -31.21 15.88
N GLU A 16 -14.57 -31.70 14.74
CA GLU A 16 -13.78 -32.91 14.64
C GLU A 16 -12.41 -32.79 15.34
N ILE A 17 -11.85 -31.58 15.44
CA ILE A 17 -10.52 -31.34 16.02
C ILE A 17 -10.60 -30.78 17.44
N ILE A 18 -11.47 -29.78 17.68
CA ILE A 18 -11.53 -29.07 18.97
C ILE A 18 -12.78 -29.41 19.81
N GLY A 19 -13.53 -30.43 19.39
CA GLY A 19 -14.72 -30.94 20.09
C GLY A 19 -16.02 -30.22 19.71
N PRO A 20 -17.18 -30.85 19.94
CA PRO A 20 -18.48 -30.34 19.50
C PRO A 20 -18.96 -29.09 20.24
N GLU A 21 -18.43 -28.82 21.44
CA GLU A 21 -18.80 -27.65 22.25
C GLU A 21 -18.18 -26.35 21.73
N ASN A 22 -16.93 -26.39 21.24
CA ASN A 22 -16.15 -25.21 20.86
C ASN A 22 -15.84 -25.15 19.35
N GLY A 23 -16.01 -26.24 18.62
CA GLY A 23 -15.68 -26.32 17.20
C GLY A 23 -16.87 -26.12 16.27
N ILE A 24 -16.57 -25.70 15.04
CA ILE A 24 -17.59 -25.51 14.01
C ILE A 24 -18.00 -26.88 13.45
N THR A 25 -19.28 -27.21 13.56
CA THR A 25 -19.84 -28.45 13.02
C THR A 25 -20.10 -28.36 11.51
N SER A 26 -20.10 -29.51 10.83
CA SER A 26 -20.47 -29.60 9.41
C SER A 26 -21.88 -29.07 9.15
N ALA A 27 -22.80 -29.23 10.10
CA ALA A 27 -24.15 -28.68 10.02
C ALA A 27 -24.16 -27.15 10.05
N GLN A 28 -23.36 -26.52 10.93
CA GLN A 28 -23.21 -25.06 10.98
C GLN A 28 -22.57 -24.51 9.70
N LEU A 29 -21.52 -25.17 9.19
CA LEU A 29 -20.92 -24.79 7.90
C LEU A 29 -21.93 -24.87 6.75
N LYS A 30 -22.74 -25.94 6.70
CA LYS A 30 -23.80 -26.09 5.70
C LYS A 30 -24.89 -25.03 5.83
N ALA A 31 -25.28 -24.69 7.06
CA ALA A 31 -26.24 -23.63 7.32
C ALA A 31 -25.71 -22.25 6.89
N LEU A 32 -24.44 -21.96 7.18
CA LEU A 32 -23.76 -20.74 6.72
C LEU A 32 -23.68 -20.69 5.18
N ALA A 33 -23.34 -21.81 4.52
CA ALA A 33 -23.31 -21.89 3.07
C ALA A 33 -24.67 -21.54 2.44
N GLY A 34 -25.77 -21.98 3.06
CA GLY A 34 -27.13 -21.62 2.63
C GLY A 34 -27.41 -20.10 2.73
N LYS A 35 -26.87 -19.44 3.76
CA LYS A 35 -26.99 -17.98 3.95
C LYS A 35 -26.06 -17.17 3.05
N THR A 36 -24.85 -17.65 2.80
CA THR A 36 -23.83 -16.91 2.06
C THR A 36 -23.93 -17.09 0.55
N SER A 37 -24.44 -18.22 0.04
CA SER A 37 -24.53 -18.46 -1.41
C SER A 37 -25.33 -17.39 -2.17
N PRO A 38 -26.49 -16.92 -1.66
CA PRO A 38 -27.20 -15.79 -2.28
C PRO A 38 -26.38 -14.50 -2.26
N LEU A 39 -25.67 -14.20 -1.16
CA LEU A 39 -24.81 -13.02 -1.03
C LEU A 39 -23.64 -13.07 -2.00
N ILE A 40 -22.98 -14.21 -2.16
CA ILE A 40 -21.91 -14.42 -3.14
C ILE A 40 -22.44 -14.16 -4.56
N SER A 41 -23.65 -14.66 -4.86
CA SER A 41 -24.29 -14.44 -6.16
C SER A 41 -24.59 -12.96 -6.40
N GLN A 42 -25.08 -12.24 -5.38
CA GLN A 42 -25.30 -10.80 -5.42
C GLN A 42 -23.99 -10.04 -5.66
N LEU A 43 -22.96 -10.29 -4.84
CA LEU A 43 -21.66 -9.63 -4.95
C LEU A 43 -21.02 -9.85 -6.34
N ASN A 44 -21.24 -11.02 -6.95
CA ASN A 44 -20.77 -11.28 -8.32
C ASN A 44 -21.55 -10.49 -9.37
N LYS A 45 -22.87 -10.29 -9.19
CA LYS A 45 -23.66 -9.38 -10.04
C LYS A 45 -23.19 -7.93 -9.89
N GLU A 46 -22.90 -7.49 -8.65
CA GLU A 46 -22.36 -6.16 -8.38
C GLU A 46 -20.98 -5.95 -9.02
N ARG A 47 -20.11 -6.96 -9.04
CA ARG A 47 -18.84 -6.94 -9.78
C ARG A 47 -19.07 -6.79 -11.29
N GLN A 48 -19.97 -7.59 -11.87
CA GLN A 48 -20.32 -7.48 -13.30
C GLN A 48 -20.93 -6.11 -13.65
N ALA A 49 -21.68 -5.51 -12.72
CA ALA A 49 -22.22 -4.16 -12.85
C ALA A 49 -21.21 -3.04 -12.50
N SER A 50 -19.93 -3.37 -12.32
CA SER A 50 -18.85 -2.42 -11.98
C SER A 50 -19.05 -1.62 -10.69
N GLN A 51 -19.84 -2.14 -9.73
CA GLN A 51 -20.06 -1.48 -8.43
C GLN A 51 -18.93 -1.79 -7.43
N THR A 52 -18.16 -2.86 -7.66
CA THR A 52 -17.04 -3.30 -6.81
C THR A 52 -15.74 -3.38 -7.60
N THR A 53 -15.38 -2.28 -8.28
CA THR A 53 -14.21 -2.19 -9.19
C THR A 53 -12.88 -2.62 -8.57
N TYR A 54 -12.73 -2.51 -7.25
CA TYR A 54 -11.54 -2.97 -6.54
C TYR A 54 -11.25 -4.47 -6.73
N ARG A 55 -12.28 -5.29 -6.99
CA ARG A 55 -12.15 -6.74 -7.23
C ARG A 55 -11.52 -7.07 -8.58
N ASP A 56 -11.50 -6.12 -9.50
CA ASP A 56 -10.93 -6.25 -10.84
C ASP A 56 -9.57 -5.55 -10.97
N LEU A 57 -9.11 -4.84 -9.92
CA LEU A 57 -7.81 -4.14 -9.93
C LEU A 57 -6.63 -5.03 -10.35
N PRO A 58 -6.50 -6.30 -9.90
CA PRO A 58 -5.38 -7.14 -10.31
C PRO A 58 -5.32 -7.43 -11.82
N TYR A 59 -6.43 -7.21 -12.54
CA TYR A 59 -6.56 -7.46 -13.98
C TYR A 59 -6.56 -6.15 -14.79
N ASN A 60 -6.41 -5.00 -14.13
CA ASN A 60 -6.35 -3.71 -14.80
C ASN A 60 -4.93 -3.43 -15.31
N GLU A 61 -4.65 -3.83 -16.54
CA GLU A 61 -3.35 -3.65 -17.18
C GLU A 61 -2.98 -2.18 -17.38
N GLU A 62 -3.96 -1.30 -17.61
CA GLU A 62 -3.75 0.14 -17.79
C GLU A 62 -3.14 0.80 -16.56
N ILE A 63 -3.62 0.46 -15.36
CA ILE A 63 -3.03 0.96 -14.11
C ILE A 63 -1.59 0.48 -13.98
N SER A 64 -1.34 -0.82 -14.20
CA SER A 64 0.01 -1.38 -14.12
C SER A 64 0.96 -0.72 -15.12
N LYS A 65 0.49 -0.46 -16.34
CA LYS A 65 1.23 0.21 -17.40
C LYS A 65 1.63 1.63 -17.01
N LYS A 66 0.67 2.45 -16.54
CA LYS A 66 0.94 3.83 -16.09
C LYS A 66 1.95 3.89 -14.95
N VAL A 67 1.83 2.98 -13.98
CA VAL A 67 2.79 2.89 -12.88
C VAL A 67 4.18 2.51 -13.42
N LYS A 68 4.27 1.53 -14.32
CA LYS A 68 5.55 1.12 -14.93
C LYS A 68 6.21 2.26 -15.72
N GLU A 69 5.44 3.01 -16.49
CA GLU A 69 5.92 4.18 -17.24
C GLU A 69 6.50 5.23 -16.28
N LEU A 70 5.77 5.59 -15.22
CA LEU A 70 6.26 6.52 -14.21
C LEU A 70 7.52 5.99 -13.51
N THR A 71 7.55 4.70 -13.14
CA THR A 71 8.74 4.13 -12.51
C THR A 71 9.96 4.15 -13.43
N ALA A 72 9.77 3.98 -14.75
CA ALA A 72 10.85 4.06 -15.71
C ALA A 72 11.40 5.49 -15.84
N GLU A 73 10.53 6.50 -15.81
CA GLU A 73 10.93 7.91 -15.81
C GLU A 73 11.72 8.28 -14.55
N LEU A 74 11.34 7.74 -13.40
CA LEU A 74 11.94 8.07 -12.11
C LEU A 74 13.17 7.23 -11.75
N LYS A 75 13.36 6.07 -12.37
CA LYS A 75 14.31 5.03 -11.94
C LYS A 75 15.72 5.56 -11.69
N ASP A 76 16.23 6.40 -12.59
CA ASP A 76 17.63 6.86 -12.55
C ASP A 76 17.83 8.06 -11.62
N ARG A 77 16.75 8.64 -11.08
CA ARG A 77 16.78 9.83 -10.19
C ARG A 77 16.04 9.64 -8.87
N CYS A 78 15.61 8.43 -8.56
CA CYS A 78 14.89 8.12 -7.32
C CYS A 78 15.73 7.15 -6.48
N GLU A 79 16.48 7.69 -5.52
CA GLU A 79 17.18 6.90 -4.51
C GLU A 79 16.28 6.67 -3.28
N ASN A 80 15.41 7.63 -2.96
CA ASN A 80 14.47 7.57 -1.84
C ASN A 80 13.05 7.85 -2.34
N LEU A 81 12.12 6.94 -2.03
CA LEU A 81 10.69 7.11 -2.22
C LEU A 81 10.03 7.34 -0.86
N VAL A 82 9.36 8.47 -0.72
CA VAL A 82 8.70 8.89 0.52
C VAL A 82 7.21 8.95 0.27
N VAL A 83 6.45 8.08 0.91
CA VAL A 83 4.99 8.16 0.87
C VAL A 83 4.51 9.07 2.00
N LEU A 84 3.72 10.08 1.65
CA LEU A 84 2.92 10.85 2.59
C LEU A 84 1.47 10.40 2.47
N GLY A 85 0.96 9.70 3.48
CA GLY A 85 -0.36 9.07 3.40
C GLY A 85 -0.68 8.33 4.69
N ILE A 86 -1.95 8.20 5.04
CA ILE A 86 -2.39 7.48 6.25
C ILE A 86 -3.49 6.47 5.94
N GLY A 87 -3.62 5.44 6.77
CA GLY A 87 -4.65 4.41 6.65
C GLY A 87 -4.54 3.66 5.32
N GLY A 88 -5.59 3.70 4.50
CA GLY A 88 -5.61 3.03 3.20
C GLY A 88 -4.54 3.54 2.21
N SER A 89 -4.07 4.78 2.39
CA SER A 89 -3.00 5.38 1.57
C SER A 89 -1.58 4.96 1.99
N ALA A 90 -1.43 4.22 3.10
CA ALA A 90 -0.14 3.83 3.66
C ALA A 90 0.00 2.33 3.92
N LEU A 91 -1.01 1.70 4.53
CA LEU A 91 -0.91 0.32 5.00
C LEU A 91 -0.66 -0.68 3.86
N GLY A 92 -1.17 -0.42 2.65
CA GLY A 92 -0.86 -1.23 1.48
C GLY A 92 0.63 -1.18 1.10
N ASN A 93 1.24 0.02 1.20
CA ASN A 93 2.65 0.22 0.89
C ASN A 93 3.52 -0.48 1.93
N ILE A 94 3.19 -0.34 3.22
CA ILE A 94 3.89 -1.00 4.33
C ILE A 94 3.77 -2.52 4.20
N ALA A 95 2.58 -3.04 3.89
CA ALA A 95 2.35 -4.47 3.73
C ALA A 95 3.17 -5.05 2.58
N LEU A 96 3.20 -4.39 1.42
CA LEU A 96 4.01 -4.81 0.27
C LEU A 96 5.51 -4.75 0.58
N GLN A 97 5.98 -3.67 1.19
CA GLN A 97 7.37 -3.52 1.59
C GLN A 97 7.81 -4.64 2.54
N THR A 98 7.00 -4.91 3.56
CA THR A 98 7.30 -5.92 4.59
C THR A 98 7.24 -7.34 4.03
N ALA A 99 6.30 -7.61 3.12
CA ALA A 99 6.10 -8.95 2.58
C ALA A 99 7.08 -9.32 1.46
N LEU A 100 7.52 -8.34 0.67
CA LEU A 100 8.26 -8.60 -0.58
C LEU A 100 9.73 -8.21 -0.54
N ASN A 101 10.13 -7.30 0.36
CA ASN A 101 11.52 -6.85 0.47
C ASN A 101 12.19 -7.36 1.75
N PRO A 102 13.53 -7.47 1.77
CA PRO A 102 14.26 -7.85 2.97
C PRO A 102 14.03 -6.86 4.12
N TYR A 103 14.11 -7.34 5.36
CA TYR A 103 13.90 -6.51 6.54
C TYR A 103 14.87 -5.31 6.61
N MET A 104 16.12 -5.50 6.16
CA MET A 104 17.15 -4.46 6.14
C MET A 104 17.17 -3.63 4.84
N HIS A 105 16.12 -3.68 4.01
CA HIS A 105 16.07 -3.01 2.70
C HIS A 105 16.49 -1.53 2.72
N ASN A 106 16.13 -0.76 3.75
CA ASN A 106 16.50 0.66 3.85
C ASN A 106 17.92 0.90 4.37
N LEU A 107 18.56 -0.10 4.99
CA LEU A 107 19.85 0.03 5.66
C LEU A 107 21.00 -0.61 4.87
N ASP A 108 20.76 -1.76 4.23
CA ASP A 108 21.78 -2.53 3.52
C ASP A 108 21.55 -2.46 2.01
N ASP A 109 22.43 -1.74 1.31
CA ASP A 109 22.37 -1.57 -0.13
C ASP A 109 22.57 -2.90 -0.88
N ALA A 110 23.25 -3.90 -0.29
CA ALA A 110 23.43 -5.21 -0.93
C ALA A 110 22.12 -6.01 -1.01
N GLN A 111 21.15 -5.71 -0.15
CA GLN A 111 19.82 -6.34 -0.12
C GLN A 111 18.78 -5.58 -0.94
N ARG A 112 19.13 -4.40 -1.48
CA ARG A 112 18.20 -3.45 -2.08
C ARG A 112 18.22 -3.52 -3.61
N THR A 113 17.06 -3.69 -4.22
CA THR A 113 16.89 -3.71 -5.70
C THR A 113 16.18 -2.48 -6.26
N GLY A 114 15.86 -1.48 -5.42
CA GLY A 114 15.11 -0.28 -5.78
C GLY A 114 15.38 0.88 -4.81
N PRO A 115 14.59 1.96 -4.80
CA PRO A 115 14.77 3.05 -3.85
C PRO A 115 14.54 2.57 -2.40
N ARG A 116 15.08 3.33 -1.44
CA ARG A 116 14.62 3.24 -0.05
C ARG A 116 13.16 3.66 0.00
N LEU A 117 12.37 3.04 0.87
CA LEU A 117 10.95 3.38 1.03
C LEU A 117 10.68 3.84 2.46
N PHE A 118 10.20 5.08 2.58
CA PHE A 118 9.73 5.66 3.83
C PHE A 118 8.23 5.92 3.71
N VAL A 119 7.46 5.55 4.72
CA VAL A 119 6.02 5.79 4.76
C VAL A 119 5.71 6.61 6.01
N PHE A 120 5.23 7.82 5.80
CA PHE A 120 4.80 8.73 6.86
C PHE A 120 3.29 8.66 6.99
N ASP A 121 2.84 7.88 7.96
CA ASP A 121 1.43 7.66 8.30
C ASP A 121 1.06 8.15 9.71
N ASN A 122 1.95 8.94 10.32
CA ASN A 122 1.75 9.58 11.61
C ASN A 122 2.28 11.03 11.56
N ILE A 123 1.71 11.93 12.34
CA ILE A 123 2.08 13.35 12.44
C ILE A 123 3.12 13.64 13.54
N ASP A 124 3.95 12.64 13.87
CA ASP A 124 5.01 12.79 14.86
C ASP A 124 6.07 13.78 14.33
N PRO A 125 6.22 14.97 14.96
CA PRO A 125 7.14 15.98 14.48
C PRO A 125 8.61 15.56 14.61
N GLU A 126 8.96 14.73 15.62
CA GLU A 126 10.34 14.28 15.83
C GLU A 126 10.74 13.27 14.74
N GLN A 127 9.81 12.39 14.37
CA GLN A 127 10.03 11.44 13.27
C GLN A 127 10.24 12.17 11.94
N LEU A 128 9.38 13.15 11.63
CA LEU A 128 9.50 13.91 10.40
C LEU A 128 10.77 14.77 10.40
N ALA A 129 11.06 15.49 11.49
CA ALA A 129 12.25 16.32 11.59
C ALA A 129 13.54 15.50 11.40
N SER A 130 13.66 14.38 12.10
CA SER A 130 14.81 13.47 11.97
C SER A 130 15.03 12.99 10.53
N PHE A 131 13.94 12.64 9.82
CA PHE A 131 14.02 12.27 8.41
C PHE A 131 14.40 13.44 7.51
N LEU A 132 13.80 14.62 7.71
CA LEU A 132 14.08 15.80 6.90
C LEU A 132 15.54 16.24 7.03
N ASP A 133 16.10 16.18 8.25
CA ASP A 133 17.52 16.43 8.48
C ASP A 133 18.41 15.42 7.74
N TRP A 134 18.03 14.15 7.73
CA TRP A 134 18.78 13.09 7.04
C TRP A 134 18.70 13.19 5.50
N VAL A 135 17.60 13.70 4.95
CA VAL A 135 17.35 13.75 3.50
C VAL A 135 17.73 15.07 2.85
N ASP A 136 18.10 16.10 3.61
CA ASP A 136 18.33 17.47 3.12
C ASP A 136 19.33 17.56 1.94
N ASP A 137 20.45 16.83 2.03
CA ASP A 137 21.48 16.74 0.98
C ASP A 137 21.16 15.74 -0.14
N LYS A 138 19.96 15.13 -0.10
CA LYS A 138 19.47 14.10 -1.03
C LYS A 138 18.11 14.46 -1.63
N LEU A 139 17.64 15.69 -1.44
CA LEU A 139 16.33 16.14 -1.91
C LEU A 139 16.18 16.03 -3.43
N ASP A 140 17.26 16.22 -4.19
CA ASP A 140 17.32 16.08 -5.65
C ASP A 140 17.12 14.63 -6.14
N ARG A 141 17.28 13.64 -5.25
CA ARG A 141 17.11 12.20 -5.52
C ARG A 141 15.99 11.56 -4.71
N THR A 142 15.14 12.38 -4.11
CA THR A 142 14.03 11.95 -3.25
C THR A 142 12.71 12.31 -3.89
N ILE A 143 11.86 11.31 -4.12
CA ILE A 143 10.51 11.47 -4.65
C ILE A 143 9.50 11.33 -3.52
N PHE A 144 8.64 12.32 -3.37
CA PHE A 144 7.52 12.35 -2.43
C PHE A 144 6.23 11.98 -3.16
N ASN A 145 5.69 10.81 -2.83
CA ASN A 145 4.41 10.31 -3.33
C ASN A 145 3.29 10.68 -2.34
N VAL A 146 2.44 11.63 -2.71
CA VAL A 146 1.44 12.22 -1.81
C VAL A 146 0.07 11.62 -2.08
N ILE A 147 -0.38 10.74 -1.19
CA ILE A 147 -1.55 9.89 -1.44
C ILE A 147 -2.72 10.27 -0.52
N SER A 148 -3.70 11.00 -1.06
CA SER A 148 -4.97 11.28 -0.37
C SER A 148 -6.15 11.18 -1.34
N LYS A 149 -7.06 10.24 -1.08
CA LYS A 149 -8.29 10.10 -1.89
C LYS A 149 -9.15 11.38 -1.87
N SER A 150 -9.24 12.04 -0.71
CA SER A 150 -10.06 13.26 -0.55
C SER A 150 -9.30 14.54 -0.90
N GLY A 151 -7.97 14.47 -1.01
CA GLY A 151 -7.08 15.64 -1.06
C GLY A 151 -7.09 16.49 0.21
N ARG A 152 -7.78 16.04 1.27
CA ARG A 152 -8.07 16.82 2.48
C ARG A 152 -7.76 16.07 3.77
N THR A 153 -7.09 14.93 3.68
CA THR A 153 -6.60 14.19 4.85
C THR A 153 -5.62 15.08 5.61
N ALA A 154 -5.94 15.44 6.86
CA ALA A 154 -5.24 16.49 7.59
C ALA A 154 -3.76 16.14 7.83
N GLU A 155 -3.49 14.87 8.15
CA GLU A 155 -2.17 14.31 8.40
C GLU A 155 -1.29 14.38 7.15
N THR A 156 -1.82 13.92 6.00
CA THR A 156 -1.10 13.99 4.72
C THR A 156 -0.88 15.43 4.28
N ALA A 157 -1.89 16.30 4.45
CA ALA A 157 -1.81 17.69 4.05
C ALA A 157 -0.80 18.48 4.90
N SER A 158 -0.75 18.24 6.22
CA SER A 158 0.19 18.93 7.10
C SER A 158 1.64 18.59 6.77
N GLN A 159 1.94 17.30 6.58
CA GLN A 159 3.28 16.84 6.18
C GLN A 159 3.66 17.35 4.78
N PHE A 160 2.71 17.32 3.84
CA PHE A 160 2.96 17.83 2.50
C PHE A 160 3.23 19.34 2.50
N MET A 161 2.54 20.15 3.32
CA MET A 161 2.83 21.59 3.40
C MET A 161 4.27 21.86 3.87
N ILE A 162 4.77 21.08 4.84
CA ILE A 162 6.15 21.18 5.32
C ILE A 162 7.14 20.80 4.20
N VAL A 163 6.94 19.63 3.59
CA VAL A 163 7.80 19.14 2.49
C VAL A 163 7.78 20.09 1.29
N ARG A 164 6.60 20.60 0.92
CA ARG A 164 6.42 21.55 -0.18
C ARG A 164 7.24 22.82 0.06
N GLN A 165 7.19 23.37 1.27
CA GLN A 165 7.97 24.55 1.62
C GLN A 165 9.47 24.27 1.52
N LEU A 166 9.92 23.15 2.10
CA LEU A 166 11.32 22.71 2.02
C LEU A 166 11.81 22.59 0.56
N LEU A 167 11.04 21.92 -0.30
CA LEU A 167 11.39 21.75 -1.72
C LEU A 167 11.44 23.09 -2.47
N LEU A 168 10.51 24.01 -2.20
CA LEU A 168 10.54 25.34 -2.80
C LEU A 168 11.76 26.14 -2.37
N ASP A 169 12.13 26.08 -1.09
CA ASP A 169 13.25 26.84 -0.55
C ASP A 169 14.60 26.28 -1.05
N LYS A 170 14.71 24.95 -1.17
CA LYS A 170 15.97 24.27 -1.52
C LYS A 170 16.17 24.06 -3.03
N LEU A 171 15.11 23.73 -3.76
CA LEU A 171 15.17 23.34 -5.18
C LEU A 171 14.33 24.23 -6.11
N GLY A 172 13.56 25.18 -5.56
CA GLY A 172 12.70 26.07 -6.33
C GLY A 172 11.47 25.39 -6.94
N PRO A 173 10.67 26.13 -7.72
CA PRO A 173 9.43 25.61 -8.32
C PRO A 173 9.63 24.40 -9.24
N ALA A 174 10.73 24.37 -10.00
CA ALA A 174 11.05 23.25 -10.88
C ALA A 174 11.37 21.97 -10.08
N GLY A 175 12.10 22.10 -8.97
CA GLY A 175 12.36 20.99 -8.06
C GLY A 175 11.10 20.47 -7.38
N LEU A 176 10.22 21.35 -6.91
CA LEU A 176 8.92 20.92 -6.37
C LEU A 176 8.15 20.08 -7.40
N GLN A 177 8.10 20.53 -8.65
CA GLN A 177 7.41 19.83 -9.73
C GLN A 177 8.05 18.47 -10.05
N SER A 178 9.37 18.35 -10.00
CA SER A 178 10.06 17.10 -10.34
C SER A 178 10.03 16.06 -9.22
N GLN A 179 9.92 16.49 -7.95
CA GLN A 179 10.06 15.62 -6.78
C GLN A 179 8.74 15.17 -6.17
N VAL A 180 7.59 15.71 -6.60
CA VAL A 180 6.28 15.34 -6.05
C VAL A 180 5.47 14.58 -7.09
N VAL A 181 4.95 13.42 -6.71
CA VAL A 181 4.05 12.58 -7.52
C VAL A 181 2.73 12.29 -6.79
#